data_AF-A0A4C1Y0A7-F1
#
_entry.id   AF-A0A4C1Y0A7-F1
#
_cell.length_a   1.000
_cell.length_b   1.000
_cell.length_c   1.000
_cell.angle_alpha   90.00
_cell.angle_beta   90.00
_cell.angle_gamma   90.00
#
_symmetry.space_group_name_H-M   'P 1'
#
loop_
_entity.id
_entity.type
_entity.pdbx_description
1 polymer ?
#
loop_
_entity_poly.entity_id
_entity_poly.type
_entity_poly.pdbx_seq_one_letter_code
_entity_poly.pdbx_strand_id
1 'polypeptide(L)'
;MMAVNNKIYKISSYTSAQLKIRAGEWDTQTTKERLPYQERGVQEMYTHEDFHTKNLFNDIALLKLDVPVNVTDHVNVICLPEQDAVFEDNRNCIANGWGKDVFGRGAVYSSPTRRSPGPVGEVLHCHRTRAWSSSFRCSVSSENLAKKKFSGQAGRYAVILKKIEVDMMTHSTCLNRMRSTRLGPKFQLHPSFVCAGGEEGKDTCQGDGGAPLACPVGDDRYTLTGLVSWGIGCGGKGVPGVYTKTSMFRNWIDQKMDEWQYIII
;
A
#
# COMPACT_ATOMS: atom_id res chain seq x y z
N MET A 1 -7.75 5.62 14.91
CA MET A 1 -7.49 4.80 13.70
C MET A 1 -6.27 5.36 13.00
N MET A 2 -5.53 4.54 12.27
CA MET A 2 -4.25 4.91 11.66
C MET A 2 -4.14 4.45 10.21
N ALA A 3 -3.35 5.16 9.42
CA ALA A 3 -2.92 4.77 8.08
C ALA A 3 -1.41 4.47 8.03
N VAL A 4 -1.02 3.37 7.37
CA VAL A 4 0.40 3.05 7.09
C VAL A 4 0.79 3.63 5.73
N ASN A 5 2.00 4.18 5.62
CA ASN A 5 2.50 4.76 4.38
C ASN A 5 4.01 4.49 4.22
N ASN A 6 4.49 4.33 2.98
CA ASN A 6 5.92 4.25 2.63
C ASN A 6 6.31 5.23 1.51
N LYS A 7 5.60 6.36 1.42
CA LYS A 7 6.00 7.51 0.61
C LYS A 7 6.55 8.62 1.48
N ILE A 8 7.44 8.25 2.40
CA ILE A 8 8.02 9.19 3.38
C ILE A 8 8.64 10.39 2.67
N TYR A 9 9.45 10.16 1.64
CA TYR A 9 10.09 11.24 0.86
C TYR A 9 9.10 12.25 0.24
N LYS A 10 7.83 11.85 0.04
CA LYS A 10 6.79 12.71 -0.53
C LYS A 10 6.00 13.42 0.56
N ILE A 11 5.73 12.75 1.68
CA ILE A 11 4.98 13.34 2.79
C ILE A 11 5.87 14.19 3.71
N SER A 12 7.18 13.96 3.72
CA SER A 12 8.15 14.70 4.55
C SER A 12 8.28 16.18 4.19
N SER A 13 7.81 16.61 3.02
CA SER A 13 7.74 18.01 2.65
C SER A 13 6.48 18.73 3.15
N TYR A 14 5.58 18.02 3.85
CA TYR A 14 4.31 18.54 4.33
C TYR A 14 4.20 18.37 5.85
N THR A 15 3.43 19.26 6.49
CA THR A 15 3.01 19.09 7.88
C THR A 15 1.79 18.17 7.97
N SER A 16 1.54 17.59 9.14
CA SER A 16 0.37 16.72 9.35
C SER A 16 -0.95 17.42 8.99
N ALA A 17 -1.09 18.70 9.38
CA ALA A 17 -2.25 19.54 9.06
C ALA A 17 -2.50 19.75 7.56
N GLN A 18 -1.49 19.58 6.71
CA GLN A 18 -1.62 19.69 5.25
C GLN A 18 -2.05 18.38 4.59
N LEU A 19 -2.05 17.27 5.33
CA LEU A 19 -2.37 15.96 4.80
C LEU A 19 -3.78 15.52 5.16
N LYS A 20 -4.44 14.92 4.18
CA LYS A 20 -5.70 14.19 4.36
C LYS A 20 -5.58 12.81 3.77
N ILE A 21 -6.36 11.89 4.31
CA ILE A 21 -6.54 10.54 3.78
C ILE A 21 -7.96 10.40 3.22
N ARG A 22 -8.12 9.61 2.17
CA ARG A 22 -9.43 9.25 1.61
C ARG A 22 -9.59 7.73 1.59
N ALA A 23 -10.63 7.23 2.25
CA ALA A 23 -11.01 5.82 2.32
C ALA A 23 -12.31 5.55 1.55
N GLY A 24 -12.46 4.34 1.02
CA GLY A 24 -13.68 3.94 0.29
C GLY A 24 -13.83 4.62 -1.06
N GLU A 25 -12.73 5.08 -1.63
CA GLU A 25 -12.71 5.63 -2.99
C GLU A 25 -12.68 4.48 -4.01
N TRP A 26 -13.33 4.65 -5.16
CA TRP A 26 -13.28 3.69 -6.26
C TRP A 26 -12.98 4.39 -7.59
N ASP A 27 -13.80 5.37 -7.96
CA ASP A 27 -13.62 6.22 -9.14
C ASP A 27 -13.34 7.68 -8.72
N THR A 28 -12.08 8.06 -8.87
CA THR A 28 -11.59 9.39 -8.44
C THR A 28 -12.18 10.59 -9.21
N GLN A 29 -12.94 10.36 -10.28
CA GLN A 29 -13.57 11.41 -11.09
C GLN A 29 -15.06 11.57 -10.83
N THR A 30 -15.67 10.67 -10.06
CA THR A 30 -17.08 10.73 -9.75
C THR A 30 -17.35 10.57 -8.26
N THR A 31 -18.59 10.85 -7.89
CA THR A 31 -19.11 10.70 -6.53
C THR A 31 -20.50 10.05 -6.58
N LYS A 32 -20.78 9.34 -7.66
CA LYS A 32 -22.08 8.73 -7.98
C LYS A 32 -22.21 7.31 -7.42
N GLU A 33 -21.17 6.82 -6.77
CA GLU A 33 -21.14 5.54 -6.09
C GLU A 33 -22.22 5.45 -5.01
N ARG A 34 -22.76 4.23 -4.81
CA ARG A 34 -23.80 3.95 -3.81
C ARG A 34 -23.39 4.39 -2.39
N LEU A 35 -22.12 4.20 -2.05
CA LEU A 35 -21.56 4.57 -0.77
C LEU A 35 -20.45 5.60 -1.00
N PRO A 36 -20.51 6.78 -0.34
CA PRO A 36 -19.53 7.84 -0.55
C PRO A 36 -18.18 7.50 0.12
N TYR A 37 -17.09 8.04 -0.42
CA TYR A 37 -15.79 8.00 0.24
C TYR A 37 -15.79 8.80 1.56
N GLN A 38 -14.82 8.52 2.42
CA GLN A 38 -14.61 9.20 3.69
C GLN A 38 -13.25 9.88 3.71
N GLU A 39 -13.20 11.16 4.09
CA GLU A 39 -11.94 11.88 4.30
C GLU A 39 -11.66 12.11 5.78
N ARG A 40 -10.38 12.02 6.19
CA ARG A 40 -9.91 12.37 7.54
C ARG A 40 -8.63 13.19 7.46
N GLY A 41 -8.45 14.09 8.43
CA GLY A 41 -7.20 14.81 8.60
C GLY A 41 -6.13 13.92 9.23
N VAL A 42 -4.87 14.29 9.04
CA VAL A 42 -3.76 13.68 9.76
C VAL A 42 -3.42 14.56 10.95
N GLN A 43 -3.60 14.02 12.16
CA GLN A 43 -3.23 14.69 13.41
C GLN A 43 -1.71 14.74 13.55
N GLU A 44 -1.07 13.58 13.44
CA GLU A 44 0.36 13.39 13.65
C GLU A 44 0.94 12.38 12.66
N MET A 45 2.22 12.53 12.34
CA MET A 45 2.97 11.66 11.45
C MET A 45 4.19 11.11 12.17
N TYR A 46 4.38 9.80 12.09
CA TYR A 46 5.49 9.12 12.73
C TYR A 46 6.25 8.34 11.69
N THR A 47 7.46 8.79 11.39
CA THR A 47 8.38 8.08 10.50
C THR A 47 9.21 7.14 11.34
N HIS A 48 9.48 5.93 10.85
CA HIS A 48 10.39 5.01 11.53
C HIS A 48 11.75 5.69 11.78
N GLU A 49 12.27 5.53 12.99
CA GLU A 49 13.46 6.24 13.49
C GLU A 49 14.70 5.91 12.64
N ASP A 50 14.83 4.66 12.19
CA ASP A 50 15.90 4.20 11.30
C ASP A 50 15.62 4.39 9.80
N PHE A 51 14.67 5.25 9.41
CA PHE A 51 14.40 5.50 8.00
C PHE A 51 15.60 6.15 7.31
N HIS A 52 16.08 5.52 6.22
CA HIS A 52 17.25 5.98 5.50
C HIS A 52 16.88 6.55 4.11
N THR A 53 16.79 7.87 4.01
CA THR A 53 16.31 8.61 2.82
C THR A 53 17.00 8.22 1.51
N LYS A 54 18.31 7.99 1.50
CA LYS A 54 19.06 7.73 0.26
C LYS A 54 18.73 6.37 -0.37
N ASN A 55 18.48 5.36 0.46
CA ASN A 55 18.32 3.97 0.03
C ASN A 55 16.91 3.41 0.31
N LEU A 56 16.05 4.24 0.92
CA LEU A 56 14.69 3.90 1.35
C LEU A 56 14.65 2.73 2.35
N PHE A 57 15.71 2.51 3.13
CA PHE A 57 15.66 1.48 4.18
C PHE A 57 14.69 1.91 5.26
N ASN A 58 13.95 0.94 5.81
CA ASN A 58 12.93 1.17 6.82
C ASN A 58 11.88 2.22 6.39
N ASP A 59 11.49 2.17 5.10
CA ASP A 59 10.51 3.05 4.48
C ASP A 59 9.10 2.72 4.98
N ILE A 60 8.78 3.13 6.21
CA ILE A 60 7.46 3.00 6.83
C ILE A 60 7.17 4.19 7.75
N ALA A 61 5.96 4.70 7.64
CA ALA A 61 5.43 5.76 8.49
C ALA A 61 3.98 5.47 8.86
N LEU A 62 3.60 5.96 10.03
CA LEU A 62 2.25 5.88 10.59
C LEU A 62 1.63 7.27 10.62
N LEU A 63 0.38 7.35 10.15
CA LEU A 63 -0.42 8.57 10.17
C LEU A 63 -1.55 8.38 11.17
N LYS A 64 -1.51 9.14 12.26
CA LYS A 64 -2.57 9.20 13.25
C LYS A 64 -3.67 10.10 12.72
N LEU A 65 -4.88 9.56 12.58
CA LEU A 65 -6.01 10.31 12.06
C LEU A 65 -6.64 11.16 13.17
N ASP A 66 -7.13 12.34 12.80
CA ASP A 66 -7.88 13.23 13.70
C ASP A 66 -9.16 12.57 14.24
N VAL A 67 -9.87 11.86 13.36
CA VAL A 67 -11.10 11.13 13.65
C VAL A 67 -11.01 9.75 12.97
N PRO A 68 -11.45 8.66 13.63
CA PRO A 68 -11.48 7.35 12.99
C PRO A 68 -12.38 7.32 11.74
N VAL A 69 -12.01 6.49 10.76
CA VAL A 69 -12.88 6.20 9.62
C VAL A 69 -13.97 5.24 10.07
N ASN A 70 -15.19 5.39 9.55
CA ASN A 70 -16.27 4.46 9.85
C ASN A 70 -16.11 3.21 8.98
N VAL A 71 -16.17 2.02 9.59
CA VAL A 71 -16.15 0.75 8.86
C VAL A 71 -17.51 0.57 8.16
N THR A 72 -17.47 0.29 6.87
CA THR A 72 -18.65 0.13 5.98
C THR A 72 -18.35 -0.94 4.94
N ASP A 73 -19.32 -1.36 4.12
CA ASP A 73 -19.12 -2.38 3.08
C ASP A 73 -17.90 -2.11 2.18
N HIS A 74 -17.59 -0.84 1.91
CA HIS A 74 -16.48 -0.39 1.05
C HIS A 74 -15.30 0.22 1.82
N VAL A 75 -15.34 0.21 3.15
CA VAL A 75 -14.25 0.68 4.01
C VAL A 75 -14.00 -0.35 5.09
N ASN A 76 -12.88 -1.04 4.97
CA ASN A 76 -12.49 -2.06 5.93
C ASN A 76 -10.99 -1.97 6.27
N VAL A 77 -10.59 -2.82 7.20
CA VAL A 77 -9.25 -2.90 7.75
C VAL A 77 -8.57 -4.19 7.33
N ILE A 78 -7.26 -4.12 7.17
CA ILE A 78 -6.43 -5.28 6.83
C ILE A 78 -5.79 -5.84 8.10
N CYS A 79 -5.47 -7.13 8.10
CA CYS A 79 -4.66 -7.70 9.16
C CYS A 79 -3.20 -7.25 8.99
N LEU A 80 -2.53 -7.00 10.11
CA LEU A 80 -1.08 -6.92 10.13
C LEU A 80 -0.50 -8.31 10.38
N PRO A 81 0.64 -8.63 9.76
CA PRO A 81 1.31 -9.90 9.99
C PRO A 81 1.92 -9.94 11.39
N GLU A 82 2.20 -11.15 11.88
CA GLU A 82 3.05 -11.32 13.06
C GLU A 82 4.48 -10.83 12.78
N GLN A 83 5.20 -10.49 13.85
CA GLN A 83 6.58 -10.02 13.74
C GLN A 83 7.44 -11.07 13.01
N ASP A 84 8.15 -10.60 11.99
CA ASP A 84 9.03 -11.40 11.12
C ASP A 84 8.35 -12.57 10.40
N ALA A 85 7.02 -12.59 10.33
CA ALA A 85 6.28 -13.57 9.54
C ALA A 85 6.80 -13.61 8.10
N VAL A 86 6.95 -14.84 7.61
CA VAL A 86 7.52 -15.16 6.30
C VAL A 86 6.38 -15.45 5.33
N PHE A 87 6.32 -14.69 4.24
CA PHE A 87 5.36 -14.85 3.16
C PHE A 87 6.04 -15.25 1.84
N GLU A 88 7.28 -15.72 1.93
CA GLU A 88 8.02 -16.21 0.78
C GLU A 88 7.25 -17.36 0.11
N ASP A 89 7.21 -17.37 -1.22
CA ASP A 89 6.48 -18.32 -2.06
C ASP A 89 4.95 -18.34 -1.92
N ASN A 90 4.38 -17.39 -1.16
CA ASN A 90 2.93 -17.23 -1.11
C ASN A 90 2.40 -16.77 -2.47
N ARG A 91 1.30 -17.38 -2.91
CA ARG A 91 0.68 -17.15 -4.22
C ARG A 91 -0.58 -16.33 -4.10
N ASN A 92 -1.00 -15.74 -5.22
CA ASN A 92 -2.25 -14.99 -5.32
C ASN A 92 -2.29 -13.79 -4.36
N CYS A 93 -1.13 -13.15 -4.11
CA CYS A 93 -1.12 -11.88 -3.40
C CYS A 93 -1.66 -10.80 -4.32
N ILE A 94 -2.38 -9.84 -3.75
CA ILE A 94 -3.03 -8.79 -4.51
C ILE A 94 -2.35 -7.47 -4.19
N ALA A 95 -1.92 -6.78 -5.24
CA ALA A 95 -1.53 -5.39 -5.16
C ALA A 95 -2.53 -4.52 -5.94
N ASN A 96 -2.94 -3.39 -5.38
CA ASN A 96 -3.94 -2.51 -5.99
C ASN A 96 -3.43 -1.09 -6.12
N GLY A 97 -4.02 -0.31 -7.02
CA GLY A 97 -3.85 1.13 -7.01
C GLY A 97 -4.44 1.85 -8.22
N TRP A 98 -4.28 3.18 -8.20
CA TRP A 98 -4.73 4.13 -9.23
C TRP A 98 -3.56 4.63 -10.08
N GLY A 99 -2.53 3.80 -10.25
CA GLY A 99 -1.27 4.14 -10.89
C GLY A 99 -1.43 4.67 -12.31
N LYS A 100 -0.37 5.35 -12.78
CA LYS A 100 -0.26 5.84 -14.16
C LYS A 100 -0.31 4.62 -15.09
N ASP A 101 -1.08 4.73 -16.18
CA ASP A 101 -1.53 3.68 -17.12
C ASP A 101 -0.50 2.63 -17.63
N VAL A 102 0.16 1.90 -16.74
CA VAL A 102 1.15 0.87 -17.11
C VAL A 102 1.02 -0.36 -16.21
N PHE A 103 -0.20 -0.68 -15.77
CA PHE A 103 -0.41 -2.06 -15.39
C PHE A 103 -0.27 -2.93 -16.64
N GLY A 104 0.54 -4.00 -16.56
CA GLY A 104 0.71 -4.93 -17.67
C GLY A 104 -0.60 -5.62 -18.08
N ARG A 105 -0.55 -6.42 -19.15
CA ARG A 105 -1.71 -7.15 -19.72
C ARG A 105 -2.51 -7.99 -18.70
N GLY A 106 -2.00 -8.23 -17.49
CA GLY A 106 -2.65 -8.98 -16.41
C GLY A 106 -3.45 -8.17 -15.38
N ALA A 107 -3.50 -6.84 -15.42
CA ALA A 107 -4.33 -6.10 -14.46
C ALA A 107 -5.79 -6.01 -14.89
N VAL A 108 -6.68 -6.21 -13.92
CA VAL A 108 -8.13 -6.20 -14.12
C VAL A 108 -8.73 -5.07 -13.28
N TYR A 109 -9.78 -4.44 -13.80
CA TYR A 109 -10.57 -3.49 -13.01
C TYR A 109 -11.21 -4.19 -11.82
N SER A 110 -11.19 -3.54 -10.67
CA SER A 110 -11.96 -4.02 -9.52
C SER A 110 -13.47 -3.93 -9.80
N SER A 111 -14.20 -5.02 -9.58
CA SER A 111 -15.66 -5.10 -9.80
C SER A 111 -16.43 -4.76 -8.52
N PRO A 112 -17.52 -3.99 -8.56
CA PRO A 112 -18.36 -3.67 -7.39
C PRO A 112 -19.29 -4.78 -6.85
N THR A 113 -19.24 -6.00 -7.37
CA THR A 113 -20.27 -7.05 -7.15
C THR A 113 -19.89 -8.07 -6.06
N ARG A 114 -20.88 -8.47 -5.25
CA ARG A 114 -20.84 -9.36 -4.05
C ARG A 114 -20.12 -10.73 -4.15
N ARG A 115 -19.56 -11.13 -5.30
CA ARG A 115 -18.98 -12.48 -5.49
C ARG A 115 -17.59 -12.50 -6.14
N SER A 116 -17.04 -11.35 -6.46
CA SER A 116 -15.61 -11.23 -6.74
C SER A 116 -14.95 -10.76 -5.46
N PRO A 117 -13.73 -11.23 -5.10
CA PRO A 117 -12.91 -10.45 -4.19
C PRO A 117 -12.78 -9.07 -4.84
N GLY A 118 -13.31 -8.04 -4.20
CA GLY A 118 -13.25 -6.67 -4.67
C GLY A 118 -11.80 -6.19 -4.83
N PRO A 119 -11.57 -4.87 -4.97
CA PRO A 119 -10.25 -4.35 -4.62
C PRO A 119 -9.96 -4.76 -3.17
N VAL A 120 -8.70 -4.86 -2.71
CA VAL A 120 -8.38 -5.31 -1.33
C VAL A 120 -8.81 -4.29 -0.25
N GLY A 121 -10.10 -3.98 -0.19
CA GLY A 121 -10.86 -3.79 1.01
C GLY A 121 -12.02 -4.78 0.93
N GLU A 122 -11.82 -5.98 1.49
CA GLU A 122 -12.79 -7.06 1.71
C GLU A 122 -11.95 -8.20 2.31
N VAL A 123 -11.89 -8.48 3.62
CA VAL A 123 -12.90 -9.10 4.51
C VAL A 123 -12.40 -9.03 5.98
N LEU A 124 -13.33 -9.00 6.96
CA LEU A 124 -13.09 -9.04 8.42
C LEU A 124 -12.92 -10.49 8.96
N HIS A 125 -11.93 -10.66 9.86
CA HIS A 125 -11.92 -11.38 11.17
C HIS A 125 -10.59 -12.12 11.42
N CYS A 126 -9.80 -11.63 12.36
CA CYS A 126 -9.18 -12.50 13.36
C CYS A 126 -9.38 -11.76 14.69
N HIS A 127 -10.12 -12.36 15.64
CA HIS A 127 -10.24 -11.82 17.01
C HIS A 127 -8.81 -11.52 17.53
N ARG A 128 -8.48 -10.38 18.13
CA ARG A 128 -9.25 -9.45 18.96
C ARG A 128 -9.03 -7.98 18.52
N THR A 129 -9.77 -7.09 19.18
CA THR A 129 -10.09 -5.70 18.85
C THR A 129 -8.93 -4.74 18.52
N ARG A 130 -8.88 -4.23 17.28
CA ARG A 130 -8.99 -2.81 16.86
C ARG A 130 -8.32 -2.59 15.49
N ALA A 131 -8.83 -1.59 14.76
CA ALA A 131 -8.89 -1.54 13.30
C ALA A 131 -7.70 -0.81 12.64
N TRP A 132 -7.13 -1.39 11.56
CA TRP A 132 -6.02 -0.84 10.75
C TRP A 132 -6.33 -0.76 9.25
N SER A 133 -6.37 0.45 8.70
CA SER A 133 -6.68 0.64 7.27
C SER A 133 -5.41 0.72 6.43
N SER A 134 -5.29 -0.15 5.41
CA SER A 134 -4.26 -0.08 4.37
C SER A 134 -4.89 0.08 2.99
N SER A 135 -5.02 1.32 2.57
CA SER A 135 -5.10 1.79 1.17
C SER A 135 -5.61 3.21 1.27
N PHE A 136 -4.68 4.16 1.38
CA PHE A 136 -5.04 5.56 1.37
C PHE A 136 -4.34 6.28 0.24
N ARG A 137 -5.13 7.02 -0.51
CA ARG A 137 -4.60 8.11 -1.31
C ARG A 137 -4.43 9.29 -0.37
N CYS A 138 -3.20 9.58 0.05
CA CYS A 138 -2.91 10.83 0.73
C CYS A 138 -3.05 11.99 -0.27
N SER A 139 -3.95 12.93 0.02
CA SER A 139 -4.09 14.19 -0.70
C SER A 139 -3.60 15.35 0.16
N VAL A 140 -3.01 16.36 -0.48
CA VAL A 140 -2.56 17.58 0.19
C VAL A 140 -3.72 18.57 0.15
N SER A 141 -4.21 19.02 1.31
CA SER A 141 -5.15 20.13 1.38
C SER A 141 -4.39 21.45 1.56
N SER A 142 -4.20 22.19 0.47
CA SER A 142 -3.99 23.63 0.59
C SER A 142 -5.35 24.31 0.45
N GLU A 143 -5.84 24.96 1.50
CA GLU A 143 -7.10 25.73 1.51
C GLU A 143 -7.07 26.98 0.61
N ASN A 144 -6.02 27.17 -0.20
CA ASN A 144 -5.92 28.23 -1.22
C ASN A 144 -5.55 27.72 -2.62
N LEU A 145 -5.91 26.47 -2.98
CA LEU A 145 -5.99 26.04 -4.37
C LEU A 145 -7.45 25.91 -4.78
N ALA A 146 -8.06 27.05 -5.11
CA ALA A 146 -9.21 27.10 -5.97
C ALA A 146 -8.96 26.18 -7.19
N LYS A 147 -9.80 25.16 -7.36
CA LYS A 147 -9.96 24.41 -8.62
C LYS A 147 -8.68 23.80 -9.19
N LYS A 148 -7.95 22.97 -8.42
CA LYS A 148 -7.21 21.88 -9.09
C LYS A 148 -8.24 20.85 -9.56
N LYS A 149 -8.89 21.18 -10.68
CA LYS A 149 -9.63 20.26 -11.54
C LYS A 149 -8.81 18.97 -11.60
N PHE A 150 -9.42 17.82 -11.35
CA PHE A 150 -8.90 16.52 -11.76
C PHE A 150 -8.92 16.41 -13.30
N SER A 151 -8.46 17.43 -14.02
CA SER A 151 -8.32 17.41 -15.46
C SER A 151 -7.00 16.72 -15.79
N GLY A 152 -7.11 15.47 -16.22
CA GLY A 152 -6.01 14.79 -16.86
C GLY A 152 -5.58 15.52 -18.14
N GLN A 153 -4.27 15.75 -18.24
CA GLN A 153 -3.43 15.80 -19.45
C GLN A 153 -2.03 16.22 -18.96
N ALA A 154 -0.92 15.50 -19.16
CA ALA A 154 -0.57 14.40 -20.05
C ALA A 154 0.03 13.21 -19.27
N GLY A 155 -0.43 12.00 -19.58
CA GLY A 155 -0.12 10.74 -18.86
C GLY A 155 -1.26 10.36 -17.93
N ARG A 156 -2.30 9.69 -18.47
CA ARG A 156 -3.55 9.39 -17.77
C ARG A 156 -3.27 8.45 -16.57
N TYR A 157 -3.79 8.84 -15.40
CA TYR A 157 -3.86 7.97 -14.22
C TYR A 157 -5.10 7.10 -14.35
N ALA A 158 -5.04 5.87 -13.85
CA ALA A 158 -6.23 5.01 -13.78
C ALA A 158 -7.30 5.68 -12.93
N VAL A 159 -8.46 5.88 -13.52
CA VAL A 159 -9.61 6.56 -12.90
C VAL A 159 -10.29 5.66 -11.88
N ILE A 160 -10.39 4.38 -12.26
CA ILE A 160 -10.96 3.28 -11.50
C ILE A 160 -9.83 2.46 -10.90
N LEU A 161 -9.99 2.04 -9.64
CA LEU A 161 -9.04 1.20 -8.93
C LEU A 161 -8.78 -0.12 -9.68
N LYS A 162 -7.52 -0.38 -10.00
CA LYS A 162 -7.06 -1.61 -10.63
C LYS A 162 -6.41 -2.52 -9.60
N LYS A 163 -6.51 -3.83 -9.82
CA LYS A 163 -5.82 -4.85 -9.03
C LYS A 163 -5.00 -5.75 -9.92
N ILE A 164 -3.94 -6.30 -9.34
CA ILE A 164 -3.11 -7.31 -9.97
C ILE A 164 -2.74 -8.39 -8.96
N GLU A 165 -2.79 -9.64 -9.43
CA GLU A 165 -2.33 -10.79 -8.67
C GLU A 165 -0.86 -11.04 -8.97
N VAL A 166 -0.06 -11.16 -7.93
CA VAL A 166 1.39 -11.37 -7.99
C VAL A 166 1.80 -12.42 -6.98
N ASP A 167 2.78 -13.23 -7.35
CA ASP A 167 3.36 -14.22 -6.44
C ASP A 167 4.56 -13.63 -5.70
N MET A 168 4.68 -13.96 -4.42
CA MET A 168 5.84 -13.63 -3.59
C MET A 168 7.03 -14.51 -4.00
N MET A 169 8.23 -14.04 -3.65
CA MET A 169 9.44 -14.83 -3.82
C MET A 169 10.36 -14.72 -2.62
N THR A 170 11.24 -15.69 -2.48
CA THR A 170 12.29 -15.69 -1.47
C THR A 170 13.24 -14.49 -1.62
N HIS A 171 13.79 -14.01 -0.51
CA HIS A 171 14.78 -12.93 -0.50
C HIS A 171 15.96 -13.23 -1.44
N SER A 172 16.45 -14.47 -1.44
CA SER A 172 17.56 -14.92 -2.30
C SER A 172 17.22 -14.84 -3.79
N THR A 173 16.02 -15.27 -4.18
CA THR A 173 15.53 -15.18 -5.56
C THR A 173 15.40 -13.72 -5.98
N CYS A 174 14.82 -12.88 -5.13
CA CYS A 174 14.72 -11.46 -5.42
C CYS A 174 16.10 -10.83 -5.60
N LEU A 175 17.02 -11.06 -4.67
CA LEU A 175 18.38 -10.55 -4.72
C LEU A 175 19.10 -10.94 -6.02
N ASN A 176 19.01 -12.21 -6.41
CA ASN A 176 19.63 -12.72 -7.63
C ASN A 176 19.03 -12.09 -8.89
N ARG A 177 17.69 -11.95 -8.95
CA ARG A 177 17.01 -11.25 -10.05
C ARG A 177 17.43 -9.79 -10.12
N MET A 178 17.48 -9.09 -8.98
CA MET A 178 17.89 -7.69 -8.90
C MET A 178 19.33 -7.46 -9.31
N ARG A 179 20.26 -8.36 -8.96
CA ARG A 179 21.66 -8.33 -9.39
C ARG A 179 21.86 -8.49 -10.90
N SER A 180 20.92 -9.15 -11.57
CA SER A 180 20.94 -9.32 -13.02
C SER A 180 20.47 -8.08 -13.80
N THR A 181 19.97 -7.06 -13.08
CA THR A 181 19.55 -5.77 -13.66
C THR A 181 20.70 -4.75 -13.68
N ARG A 182 20.38 -3.50 -14.04
CA ARG A 182 21.30 -2.35 -13.98
C ARG A 182 21.89 -2.06 -12.58
N LEU A 183 21.38 -2.66 -11.51
CA LEU A 183 21.98 -2.53 -10.17
C LEU A 183 23.31 -3.29 -10.02
N GLY A 184 23.52 -4.32 -10.85
CA GLY A 184 24.76 -5.07 -10.91
C GLY A 184 24.99 -6.07 -9.77
N PRO A 185 26.05 -6.89 -9.87
CA PRO A 185 26.27 -8.07 -9.02
C PRO A 185 26.60 -7.75 -7.55
N LYS A 186 27.05 -6.52 -7.25
CA LYS A 186 27.37 -6.08 -5.89
C LYS A 186 26.15 -5.60 -5.10
N PHE A 187 24.99 -5.52 -5.74
CA PHE A 187 23.76 -5.09 -5.08
C PHE A 187 23.40 -6.01 -3.90
N GLN A 188 22.87 -5.40 -2.84
CA GLN A 188 22.36 -6.08 -1.66
C GLN A 188 20.96 -5.58 -1.37
N LEU A 189 20.02 -6.50 -1.20
CA LEU A 189 18.65 -6.21 -0.84
C LEU A 189 18.54 -6.13 0.69
N HIS A 190 18.19 -4.96 1.21
CA HIS A 190 18.05 -4.75 2.66
C HIS A 190 16.91 -5.61 3.24
N PRO A 191 17.02 -6.15 4.47
CA PRO A 191 15.99 -7.00 5.08
C PRO A 191 14.61 -6.32 5.25
N SER A 192 14.57 -4.99 5.25
CA SER A 192 13.32 -4.21 5.29
C SER A 192 12.47 -4.30 4.02
N PHE A 193 12.89 -5.10 3.04
CA PHE A 193 12.19 -5.27 1.79
C PHE A 193 11.82 -6.73 1.50
N VAL A 194 10.69 -6.89 0.82
CA VAL A 194 10.24 -8.13 0.19
C VAL A 194 9.91 -7.87 -1.27
N CYS A 195 9.81 -8.93 -2.06
CA CYS A 195 9.57 -8.82 -3.49
C CYS A 195 8.42 -9.72 -3.93
N ALA A 196 7.69 -9.24 -4.93
CA ALA A 196 6.61 -9.97 -5.57
C ALA A 196 6.59 -9.68 -7.08
N GLY A 197 6.06 -10.63 -7.85
CA GLY A 197 5.88 -10.51 -9.30
C GLY A 197 7.13 -10.85 -10.11
N GLY A 198 7.36 -10.10 -11.19
CA GLY A 198 8.39 -10.42 -12.20
C GLY A 198 7.94 -11.46 -13.23
N GLU A 199 6.66 -11.85 -13.20
CA GLU A 199 5.99 -12.54 -14.29
C GLU A 199 5.75 -11.59 -15.47
N GLU A 200 5.85 -12.12 -16.69
CA GLU A 200 5.66 -11.32 -17.90
C GLU A 200 4.23 -10.74 -17.95
N GLY A 201 4.13 -9.40 -18.01
CA GLY A 201 2.83 -8.72 -18.05
C GLY A 201 2.09 -8.60 -16.72
N LYS A 202 2.70 -9.02 -15.60
CA LYS A 202 2.17 -8.79 -14.25
C LYS A 202 3.12 -7.94 -13.41
N ASP A 203 2.92 -6.62 -13.45
CA ASP A 203 3.72 -5.69 -12.66
C ASP A 203 2.87 -4.51 -12.12
N THR A 204 3.18 -4.09 -10.89
CA THR A 204 2.65 -2.88 -10.26
C THR A 204 3.57 -1.72 -10.61
N CYS A 205 3.11 -0.87 -11.51
CA CYS A 205 3.94 0.18 -12.07
C CYS A 205 3.74 1.54 -11.42
N GLN A 206 4.46 2.55 -11.95
CA GLN A 206 4.48 3.93 -11.47
C GLN A 206 3.09 4.46 -11.08
N GLY A 207 2.98 4.99 -9.85
CA GLY A 207 1.85 5.80 -9.42
C GLY A 207 1.17 5.34 -8.13
N ASP A 208 1.51 4.15 -7.64
CA ASP A 208 0.85 3.50 -6.49
C ASP A 208 1.72 3.33 -5.24
N GLY A 209 2.91 3.94 -5.18
CA GLY A 209 3.69 3.73 -3.97
C GLY A 209 2.97 4.26 -2.73
N GLY A 210 2.97 3.47 -1.67
CA GLY A 210 2.05 3.57 -0.54
C GLY A 210 0.92 2.54 -0.56
N ALA A 211 0.64 1.92 -1.71
CA ALA A 211 -0.43 0.94 -1.83
C ALA A 211 -0.06 -0.41 -1.20
N PRO A 212 -1.05 -1.16 -0.66
CA PRO A 212 -0.79 -2.43 -0.02
C PRO A 212 -0.51 -3.54 -1.03
N LEU A 213 0.40 -4.41 -0.65
CA LEU A 213 0.50 -5.78 -1.13
C LEU A 213 -0.11 -6.68 -0.06
N ALA A 214 -1.19 -7.36 -0.39
CA ALA A 214 -1.93 -8.19 0.54
C ALA A 214 -1.87 -9.65 0.12
N CYS A 215 -1.48 -10.54 1.04
CA CYS A 215 -1.38 -11.96 0.76
C CYS A 215 -2.40 -12.77 1.57
N PRO A 216 -2.91 -13.89 1.02
CA PRO A 216 -3.83 -14.76 1.74
C PRO A 216 -3.13 -15.49 2.90
N VAL A 217 -3.83 -15.67 4.02
CA VAL A 217 -3.35 -16.33 5.26
C VAL A 217 -4.30 -17.42 5.79
N GLY A 218 -5.27 -17.85 4.99
CA GLY A 218 -6.29 -18.85 5.33
C GLY A 218 -7.63 -18.55 4.65
N ASP A 219 -8.73 -19.13 5.16
CA ASP A 219 -10.11 -18.97 4.65
C ASP A 219 -10.51 -17.49 4.48
N ASP A 220 -10.38 -16.99 3.24
CA ASP A 220 -10.76 -15.62 2.82
C ASP A 220 -10.14 -14.47 3.63
N ARG A 221 -8.97 -14.70 4.24
CA ARG A 221 -8.26 -13.67 5.03
C ARG A 221 -6.99 -13.19 4.35
N TYR A 222 -6.79 -11.88 4.38
CA TYR A 222 -5.62 -11.22 3.84
C TYR A 222 -4.87 -10.45 4.92
N THR A 223 -3.54 -10.50 4.82
CA THR A 223 -2.64 -9.70 5.65
C THR A 223 -1.85 -8.73 4.80
N LEU A 224 -1.52 -7.57 5.36
CA LEU A 224 -0.65 -6.59 4.73
C LEU A 224 0.78 -7.11 4.76
N THR A 225 1.22 -7.73 3.67
CA THR A 225 2.57 -8.31 3.56
C THR A 225 3.61 -7.29 3.12
N GLY A 226 3.19 -6.27 2.38
CA GLY A 226 4.09 -5.20 2.01
C GLY A 226 3.40 -3.91 1.58
N LEU A 227 4.21 -2.88 1.37
CA LEU A 227 3.79 -1.60 0.78
C LEU A 227 4.62 -1.34 -0.47
N VAL A 228 3.97 -0.96 -1.58
CA VAL A 228 4.66 -0.68 -2.85
C VAL A 228 5.70 0.42 -2.63
N SER A 229 7.00 0.11 -2.74
CA SER A 229 8.08 1.06 -2.43
C SER A 229 8.74 1.58 -3.70
N TRP A 230 9.51 0.72 -4.38
CA TRP A 230 10.28 1.06 -5.58
C TRP A 230 10.43 -0.15 -6.52
N GLY A 231 10.97 0.08 -7.71
CA GLY A 231 11.16 -0.96 -8.72
C GLY A 231 12.14 -0.51 -9.80
N ILE A 232 12.59 -1.46 -10.63
CA ILE A 232 13.55 -1.21 -11.71
C ILE A 232 12.83 -1.39 -13.05
N GLY A 233 12.40 -0.27 -13.62
CA GLY A 233 11.57 -0.32 -14.81
C GLY A 233 10.16 -0.80 -14.48
N CYS A 234 9.40 -1.08 -15.54
CA CYS A 234 7.98 -1.35 -15.48
C CYS A 234 7.64 -2.45 -16.48
N GLY A 235 7.14 -3.60 -15.99
CA GLY A 235 6.75 -4.74 -16.81
C GLY A 235 7.92 -5.47 -17.48
N GLY A 236 9.14 -5.31 -16.97
CA GLY A 236 10.33 -6.01 -17.47
C GLY A 236 10.26 -7.49 -17.09
N LYS A 237 10.33 -8.39 -18.07
CA LYS A 237 10.33 -9.84 -17.84
C LYS A 237 11.43 -10.22 -16.85
N GLY A 238 11.05 -10.87 -15.74
CA GLY A 238 11.99 -11.36 -14.72
C GLY A 238 12.42 -10.34 -13.67
N VAL A 239 11.95 -9.09 -13.71
CA VAL A 239 12.28 -8.08 -12.69
C VAL A 239 11.12 -7.93 -11.71
N PRO A 240 11.30 -8.24 -10.42
CA PRO A 240 10.24 -8.11 -9.43
C PRO A 240 10.01 -6.67 -8.96
N GLY A 241 8.82 -6.39 -8.45
CA GLY A 241 8.54 -5.19 -7.66
C GLY A 241 9.12 -5.31 -6.25
N VAL A 242 9.54 -4.20 -5.66
CA VAL A 242 10.08 -4.13 -4.29
C VAL A 242 9.11 -3.42 -3.37
N TYR A 243 8.84 -4.06 -2.24
CA TYR A 243 7.86 -3.63 -1.25
C TYR A 243 8.51 -3.53 0.12
N THR A 244 8.09 -2.55 0.92
CA THR A 244 8.48 -2.48 2.34
C THR A 244 7.93 -3.71 3.06
N LYS A 245 8.77 -4.49 3.75
CA LYS A 245 8.39 -5.70 4.51
C LYS A 245 7.69 -5.30 5.81
N THR A 246 6.37 -5.33 5.85
CA THR A 246 5.58 -4.89 7.02
C THR A 246 5.76 -5.78 8.25
N SER A 247 5.99 -7.08 8.09
CA SER A 247 6.23 -7.99 9.22
C SER A 247 7.49 -7.65 10.02
N MET A 248 8.47 -6.97 9.42
CA MET A 248 9.65 -6.48 10.15
C MET A 248 9.30 -5.39 11.16
N PHE A 249 8.21 -4.65 10.93
CA PHE A 249 7.83 -3.48 11.70
C PHE A 249 6.68 -3.73 12.67
N ARG A 250 6.19 -4.96 12.81
CA ARG A 250 5.00 -5.26 13.61
C ARG A 250 5.15 -4.77 15.06
N ASN A 251 6.26 -5.08 15.71
CA ASN A 251 6.50 -4.65 17.09
C ASN A 251 6.61 -3.13 17.23
N TRP A 252 7.26 -2.46 16.27
CA TRP A 252 7.35 -1.00 16.24
C TRP A 252 5.98 -0.36 16.06
N ILE A 253 5.17 -0.90 15.14
CA ILE A 253 3.79 -0.49 14.91
C ILE A 253 2.96 -0.65 16.19
N ASP A 254 3.06 -1.81 16.85
CA ASP A 254 2.31 -2.10 18.07
C ASP A 254 2.69 -1.13 19.20
N GLN A 255 3.99 -0.89 19.39
CA GLN A 255 4.49 0.08 20.37
C GLN A 255 3.91 1.48 20.16
N LYS A 256 3.90 1.99 18.91
CA LYS A 256 3.35 3.33 18.63
C LYS A 256 1.86 3.44 18.91
N MET A 257 1.11 2.35 18.75
CA MET A 257 -0.32 2.37 19.07
C MET A 257 -0.59 2.34 20.55
N ASP A 258 0.19 1.58 21.30
CA ASP A 258 0.11 1.56 22.76
C ASP A 258 0.43 2.95 23.32
N GLU A 259 1.46 3.63 22.78
CA GLU A 259 1.78 5.02 23.11
C GLU A 259 0.61 5.98 22.86
N TRP A 260 -0.18 5.76 21.81
CA TRP A 260 -1.37 6.56 21.50
C TRP A 260 -2.62 6.14 22.26
N GLN A 261 -2.50 5.20 23.21
CA GLN A 261 -3.62 4.63 23.97
C GLN A 261 -4.69 3.98 23.06
N TYR A 262 -4.32 3.65 21.82
CA TYR A 262 -5.11 2.78 20.97
C TYR A 262 -4.80 1.34 21.35
N ILE A 263 -5.38 0.89 22.46
CA ILE A 263 -5.16 -0.47 22.98
C ILE A 263 -5.33 -1.52 21.86
N ILE A 264 -4.26 -2.23 21.53
CA ILE A 264 -4.29 -3.45 20.72
C ILE A 264 -4.69 -4.57 21.68
N ILE A 265 -5.96 -5.01 21.66
CA ILE A 265 -6.40 -6.18 22.45
C ILE A 265 -6.64 -7.35 21.51
#